data_AF-A0A4Z0V6L5-F1
#
_entry.id   AF-A0A4Z0V6L5-F1
#
_cell.length_a   1.000
_cell.length_b   1.000
_cell.length_c   1.000
_cell.angle_alpha   90.00
_cell.angle_beta   90.00
_cell.angle_gamma   90.00
#
_symmetry.space_group_name_H-M   'P 1'
#
loop_
_entity.id
_entity.type
_entity.pdbx_description
1 polymer ?
#
loop_
_entity_poly.entity_id
_entity_poly.type
_entity_poly.pdbx_seq_one_letter_code
_entity_poly.pdbx_strand_id
1 'polypeptide(L)'
;MRTIKWSYDMLRTLREMYPHDTNTRIAAAIGVGTRCVVAKAAELGLEKERDIRRKEAERILMENYRTRSQSELSRLTGLSLRTVKRMAGRLGLKRDADDASRFISSRRKEIIRRERLRLRIGLDPITNVKVTGNRRRAILRNRLKQYGYVVMRGNDTVFFSPDMARCSRHEDRGASLGLTFLPLPQQQSFTTKII
;
A
#
# COMPACT_ATOMS: atom_id res chain seq x y z
N MET A 1 36.84 29.70 36.79
CA MET A 1 35.42 29.63 36.39
C MET A 1 34.58 29.62 37.66
N ARG A 2 33.53 30.45 37.77
CA ARG A 2 32.62 30.40 38.92
C ARG A 2 31.81 29.09 38.87
N THR A 3 31.99 28.23 39.86
CA THR A 3 31.23 27.00 40.05
C THR A 3 29.87 27.34 40.66
N ILE A 4 28.80 26.99 39.95
CA ILE A 4 27.44 27.19 40.43
C ILE A 4 27.12 26.09 41.45
N LYS A 5 26.61 26.47 42.62
CA LYS A 5 26.03 25.53 43.58
C LYS A 5 24.60 25.22 43.15
N TRP A 6 24.33 23.98 42.77
CA TRP A 6 23.01 23.54 42.34
C TRP A 6 22.12 23.24 43.56
N SER A 7 21.06 24.04 43.75
CA SER A 7 20.02 23.78 44.75
C SER A 7 19.07 22.67 44.27
N TYR A 8 18.37 22.02 45.21
CA TYR A 8 17.33 21.05 44.92
C TYR A 8 16.23 21.63 44.02
N ASP A 9 15.77 22.85 44.28
CA ASP A 9 14.75 23.50 43.46
C ASP A 9 15.23 23.74 42.02
N MET A 10 16.50 24.11 41.84
CA MET A 10 17.09 24.29 40.51
C MET A 10 17.12 22.97 39.74
N LEU A 11 17.44 21.85 40.41
CA LEU A 11 17.46 20.52 39.81
C LEU A 11 16.05 20.03 39.48
N ARG A 12 15.05 20.31 40.34
CA ARG A 12 13.64 20.00 40.08
C ARG A 12 13.17 20.73 38.82
N THR A 13 13.33 22.06 38.78
CA THR A 13 12.97 22.88 37.63
C THR A 13 13.68 22.45 36.36
N LEU A 14 14.97 22.09 36.45
CA LEU A 14 15.72 21.58 35.31
C LEU A 14 15.12 20.26 34.79
N ARG A 15 14.83 19.29 35.66
CA ARG A 15 14.26 17.99 35.25
C ARG A 15 12.88 18.14 34.60
N GLU A 16 12.03 19.01 35.15
CA GLU A 16 10.68 19.24 34.64
C GLU A 16 10.67 19.97 33.30
N MET A 17 11.47 21.04 33.17
CA MET A 17 11.44 21.87 31.97
C MET A 17 12.31 21.32 30.84
N TYR A 18 13.39 20.59 31.14
CA TYR A 18 14.37 20.20 30.12
C TYR A 18 13.77 19.41 28.95
N PRO A 19 12.87 18.44 29.12
CA PRO A 19 12.33 17.68 28.00
C PRO A 19 11.62 18.54 26.93
N HIS A 20 10.99 19.64 27.33
CA HIS A 20 10.06 20.41 26.50
C HIS A 20 10.56 21.83 26.14
N ASP A 21 11.29 22.49 27.04
CA ASP A 21 11.67 23.90 26.88
C ASP A 21 13.07 24.11 26.25
N THR A 22 13.29 25.33 25.77
CA THR A 22 14.60 25.77 25.25
C THR A 22 15.61 25.98 26.38
N ASN A 23 16.88 25.69 26.11
CA ASN A 23 17.94 25.86 27.12
C ASN A 23 18.09 27.32 27.58
N THR A 24 17.71 28.29 26.73
CA THR A 24 17.68 29.72 27.08
C THR A 24 16.57 30.05 28.09
N ARG A 25 15.37 29.51 27.90
CA ARG A 25 14.23 29.68 28.82
C ARG A 25 14.53 29.05 30.18
N ILE A 26 15.10 27.84 30.18
CA ILE A 26 15.50 27.12 31.39
C ILE A 26 16.61 27.89 32.13
N ALA A 27 17.60 28.40 31.40
CA ALA A 27 18.67 29.22 31.96
C ALA A 27 18.13 30.49 32.66
N ALA A 28 17.18 31.18 32.03
CA ALA A 28 16.52 32.34 32.62
C ALA A 28 15.68 31.98 33.87
N ALA A 29 14.94 30.88 33.83
CA ALA A 29 14.12 30.42 34.96
C ALA A 29 14.95 30.03 36.19
N ILE A 30 16.14 29.45 35.98
CA ILE A 30 17.03 29.00 37.04
C ILE A 30 18.05 30.09 37.46
N GLY A 31 18.22 31.13 36.64
CA GLY A 31 19.18 32.22 36.89
C GLY A 31 20.64 31.84 36.62
N VAL A 32 20.88 30.95 35.64
CA VAL A 32 22.22 30.41 35.33
C VAL A 32 22.57 30.55 33.85
N GLY A 33 23.85 30.43 33.50
CA GLY A 33 24.27 30.43 32.10
C GLY A 33 23.77 29.19 31.34
N THR A 34 23.45 29.35 30.05
CA THR A 34 23.00 28.25 29.17
C THR A 34 23.99 27.09 29.08
N ARG A 35 25.30 27.38 29.08
CA ARG A 35 26.35 26.35 29.12
C ARG A 35 26.28 25.50 30.39
N CYS A 36 25.95 26.11 31.53
CA CYS A 36 25.80 25.40 32.80
C CYS A 36 24.56 24.50 32.79
N VAL A 37 23.46 24.95 32.18
CA VAL A 37 22.26 24.11 31.95
C VAL A 37 22.61 22.89 31.10
N VAL A 38 23.33 23.08 29.99
CA VAL A 38 23.73 21.98 29.10
C VAL A 38 24.66 20.99 29.83
N ALA A 39 25.69 21.48 30.52
CA ALA A 39 26.60 20.63 31.26
C ALA A 39 25.88 19.84 32.36
N LYS A 40 24.99 20.49 33.10
CA LYS A 40 24.24 19.82 34.17
C LYS A 40 23.21 18.84 33.64
N ALA A 41 22.53 19.16 32.55
CA ALA A 41 21.60 18.24 31.91
C ALA A 41 22.32 17.00 31.39
N ALA A 42 23.54 17.15 30.83
CA ALA A 42 24.37 16.02 30.42
C ALA A 42 24.80 15.16 31.62
N GLU A 43 25.24 15.78 32.73
CA GLU A 43 25.57 15.09 33.98
C GLU A 43 24.38 14.30 34.54
N LEU A 44 23.17 14.85 34.42
CA LEU A 44 21.93 14.23 34.87
C LEU A 44 21.33 13.24 33.85
N GLY A 45 21.93 13.05 32.68
CA GLY A 45 21.42 12.18 31.63
C GLY A 45 20.07 12.64 31.03
N LEU A 46 19.77 13.94 31.08
CA LEU A 46 18.50 14.48 30.57
C LEU A 46 18.55 14.59 29.04
N GLU A 47 17.50 14.06 28.39
CA GLU A 47 17.31 14.17 26.95
C GLU A 47 16.09 15.04 26.62
N LYS A 48 16.12 15.69 25.45
CA LYS A 48 14.93 16.40 24.95
C LYS A 48 13.92 15.38 24.43
N GLU A 49 12.64 15.63 24.66
CA GLU A 49 11.56 14.75 24.22
C GLU A 49 11.58 14.54 22.68
N ARG A 50 11.93 15.60 21.93
CA ARG A 50 12.09 15.51 20.47
C ARG A 50 13.15 14.49 20.05
N ASP A 51 14.23 14.36 20.81
CA ASP A 51 15.35 13.47 20.50
C ASP A 51 14.97 12.03 20.85
N ILE A 52 14.26 11.82 21.96
CA ILE A 52 13.65 10.54 22.34
C ILE A 52 12.68 10.07 21.25
N ARG A 53 11.71 10.92 20.86
CA ARG A 53 10.73 10.60 19.79
C ARG A 53 11.41 10.31 18.46
N ARG A 54 12.49 11.02 18.14
CA ARG A 54 13.27 10.78 16.93
C ARG A 54 13.96 9.41 16.98
N LYS A 55 14.63 9.07 18.08
CA LYS A 55 15.26 7.75 18.26
C LYS A 55 14.22 6.62 18.16
N GLU A 56 13.06 6.82 18.75
CA GLU A 56 11.95 5.86 18.67
C GLU A 56 11.47 5.67 17.23
N ALA A 57 11.24 6.76 16.50
CA ALA A 57 10.87 6.69 15.10
C ALA A 57 11.94 6.00 14.24
N GLU A 58 13.23 6.24 14.52
CA GLU A 58 14.34 5.56 13.85
C GLU A 58 14.33 4.04 14.12
N ARG A 59 14.11 3.63 15.38
CA ARG A 59 13.96 2.23 15.78
C ARG A 59 12.82 1.54 15.02
N ILE A 60 11.62 2.15 15.04
CA ILE A 60 10.44 1.63 14.33
C ILE A 60 10.73 1.47 12.84
N LEU A 61 11.40 2.46 12.23
CA LEU A 61 11.78 2.39 10.82
C LEU A 61 12.71 1.20 10.57
N MET A 62 13.79 1.06 11.33
CA MET A 62 14.77 -0.02 11.13
C MET A 62 14.12 -1.41 11.20
N GLU A 63 13.23 -1.63 12.18
CA GLU A 63 12.57 -2.92 12.41
C GLU A 63 11.51 -3.23 11.33
N ASN A 64 10.79 -2.21 10.83
CA ASN A 64 9.58 -2.41 10.04
C ASN A 64 9.71 -2.00 8.56
N TYR A 65 10.88 -1.52 8.11
CA TYR A 65 10.98 -0.87 6.80
C TYR A 65 10.63 -1.78 5.61
N ARG A 66 11.01 -3.07 5.69
CA ARG A 66 10.79 -4.08 4.65
C ARG A 66 9.41 -4.74 4.73
N THR A 67 8.78 -4.72 5.90
CA THR A 67 7.53 -5.45 6.17
C THR A 67 6.29 -4.56 6.11
N ARG A 68 6.44 -3.24 6.27
CA ARG A 68 5.32 -2.27 6.30
C ARG A 68 5.42 -1.26 5.17
N SER A 69 4.29 -0.80 4.64
CA SER A 69 4.26 0.28 3.64
C SER A 69 4.62 1.63 4.26
N GLN A 70 5.07 2.60 3.45
CA GLN A 70 5.45 3.93 3.95
C GLN A 70 4.28 4.65 4.67
N SER A 71 3.04 4.44 4.22
CA SER A 71 1.84 4.98 4.89
C SER A 71 1.53 4.30 6.23
N GLU A 72 1.93 3.05 6.42
CA GLU A 72 1.83 2.38 7.72
C GLU A 72 2.92 2.89 8.67
N LEU A 73 4.15 3.04 8.19
CA LEU A 73 5.25 3.60 8.97
C LEU A 73 4.95 5.04 9.42
N SER A 74 4.34 5.85 8.55
CA SER A 74 3.89 7.20 8.89
C SER A 74 2.88 7.20 10.04
N ARG A 75 1.92 6.27 10.03
CA ARG A 75 0.96 6.11 11.13
C ARG A 75 1.60 5.61 12.42
N LEU A 76 2.51 4.63 12.33
CA LEU A 76 3.20 4.06 13.49
C LEU A 76 4.12 5.07 14.19
N THR A 77 4.81 5.90 13.41
CA THR A 77 5.75 6.90 13.94
C THR A 77 5.09 8.24 14.29
N GLY A 78 3.84 8.47 13.86
CA GLY A 78 3.18 9.77 13.95
C GLY A 78 3.82 10.86 13.07
N LEU A 79 4.70 10.48 12.13
CA LEU A 79 5.42 11.40 11.26
C LEU A 79 4.77 11.48 9.87
N SER A 80 5.00 12.61 9.18
CA SER A 80 4.59 12.74 7.78
C SER A 80 5.32 11.73 6.87
N LEU A 81 4.67 11.34 5.77
CA LEU A 81 5.29 10.50 4.72
C LEU A 81 6.62 11.06 4.22
N ARG A 82 6.73 12.39 4.07
CA ARG A 82 7.95 13.06 3.63
C ARG A 82 9.08 12.88 4.65
N THR A 83 8.78 13.02 5.93
CA THR A 83 9.74 12.84 7.02
C THR A 83 10.23 11.40 7.09
N VAL A 84 9.31 10.42 7.00
CA VAL A 84 9.66 8.98 6.96
C VAL A 84 10.60 8.68 5.80
N LYS A 85 10.30 9.17 4.59
CA LYS A 85 11.18 8.98 3.41
C LYS A 85 12.57 9.58 3.63
N ARG A 86 12.64 10.81 4.15
CA ARG A 86 13.92 11.48 4.43
C ARG A 86 14.73 10.72 5.48
N MET A 87 14.09 10.27 6.56
CA MET A 87 14.72 9.48 7.60
C MET A 87 15.24 8.15 7.07
N ALA A 88 14.43 7.43 6.30
CA ALA A 88 14.84 6.18 5.68
C ALA A 88 16.03 6.37 4.74
N GLY A 89 16.05 7.44 3.95
CA GLY A 89 17.21 7.80 3.11
C GLY A 89 18.46 8.08 3.93
N ARG A 90 18.35 8.85 5.02
CA ARG A 90 19.46 9.12 5.95
C ARG A 90 20.00 7.84 6.61
N LEU A 91 19.12 6.89 6.91
CA LEU A 91 19.47 5.59 7.50
C LEU A 91 19.92 4.56 6.46
N GLY A 92 19.93 4.89 5.17
CA GLY A 92 20.32 3.95 4.10
C GLY A 92 19.34 2.79 3.89
N LEU A 93 18.10 2.90 4.37
CA LEU A 93 17.12 1.82 4.31
C LEU A 93 16.60 1.66 2.87
N LYS A 94 16.91 0.50 2.28
CA LYS A 94 16.51 0.13 0.91
C LYS A 94 15.52 -1.03 0.93
N ARG A 95 14.66 -1.05 -0.09
CA ARG A 95 13.73 -2.13 -0.39
C ARG A 95 14.19 -2.85 -1.64
N ASP A 96 14.02 -4.16 -1.66
CA ASP A 96 14.20 -4.96 -2.88
C ASP A 96 12.92 -4.95 -3.73
N ALA A 97 12.99 -5.59 -4.90
CA ALA A 97 11.85 -5.73 -5.80
C ALA A 97 10.74 -6.63 -5.20
N ASP A 98 11.11 -7.57 -4.33
CA ASP A 98 10.18 -8.51 -3.71
C ASP A 98 9.32 -7.83 -2.64
N ASP A 99 9.90 -6.93 -1.85
CA ASP A 99 9.24 -6.06 -0.90
C ASP A 99 8.19 -5.21 -1.61
N ALA A 100 8.57 -4.55 -2.72
CA ALA A 100 7.64 -3.76 -3.53
C ALA A 100 6.48 -4.62 -4.05
N SER A 101 6.77 -5.80 -4.59
CA SER A 101 5.78 -6.75 -5.09
C SER A 101 4.84 -7.27 -3.99
N ARG A 102 5.38 -7.51 -2.78
CA ARG A 102 4.61 -7.91 -1.60
C ARG A 102 3.64 -6.82 -1.15
N PHE A 103 4.06 -5.55 -1.18
CA PHE A 103 3.19 -4.43 -0.85
C PHE A 103 2.08 -4.22 -1.87
N ILE A 104 2.41 -4.24 -3.16
CA ILE A 104 1.44 -4.10 -4.25
C ILE A 104 0.40 -5.22 -4.17
N SER A 105 0.85 -6.46 -4.02
CA SER A 105 -0.05 -7.61 -3.93
C SER A 105 -0.94 -7.56 -2.69
N SER A 106 -0.40 -7.19 -1.52
CA SER A 106 -1.16 -7.06 -0.27
C SER A 106 -2.22 -5.95 -0.37
N ARG A 107 -1.85 -4.77 -0.90
CA ARG A 107 -2.79 -3.67 -1.13
C ARG A 107 -3.89 -4.07 -2.12
N ARG A 108 -3.53 -4.77 -3.20
CA ARG A 108 -4.50 -5.27 -4.20
C ARG A 108 -5.47 -6.29 -3.59
N LYS A 109 -4.97 -7.22 -2.77
CA LYS A 109 -5.82 -8.19 -2.05
C LYS A 109 -6.82 -7.49 -1.15
N GLU A 110 -6.39 -6.46 -0.42
CA GLU A 110 -7.26 -5.68 0.47
C GLU A 110 -8.34 -4.90 -0.31
N ILE A 111 -7.98 -4.27 -1.44
CA ILE A 111 -8.95 -3.61 -2.32
C ILE A 111 -10.00 -4.61 -2.81
N ILE A 112 -9.56 -5.76 -3.35
CA ILE A 112 -10.48 -6.80 -3.83
C ILE A 112 -11.37 -7.32 -2.70
N ARG A 113 -10.83 -7.51 -1.49
CA ARG A 113 -11.59 -7.97 -0.32
C ARG A 113 -12.69 -6.98 0.05
N ARG A 114 -12.38 -5.69 0.11
CA ARG A 114 -13.36 -4.62 0.40
C ARG A 114 -14.42 -4.54 -0.68
N GLU A 115 -14.01 -4.56 -1.94
CA GLU A 115 -14.92 -4.45 -3.07
C GLU A 115 -15.83 -5.70 -3.17
N ARG A 116 -15.34 -6.91 -2.85
CA ARG A 116 -16.19 -8.12 -2.66
C ARG A 116 -17.24 -7.95 -1.59
N LEU A 117 -16.84 -7.39 -0.45
CA LEU A 117 -17.76 -7.19 0.66
C LEU A 117 -18.89 -6.24 0.24
N ARG A 118 -18.56 -5.14 -0.45
CA ARG A 118 -19.54 -4.15 -0.92
C ARG A 118 -20.57 -4.76 -1.86
N LEU A 119 -20.13 -5.56 -2.83
CA LEU A 119 -21.05 -6.31 -3.69
C LEU A 119 -21.94 -7.28 -2.91
N ARG A 120 -21.39 -7.97 -1.90
CA ARG A 120 -22.17 -8.91 -1.07
C ARG A 120 -23.29 -8.22 -0.30
N ILE A 121 -23.04 -7.01 0.20
CA ILE A 121 -24.00 -6.23 0.97
C ILE A 121 -24.88 -5.31 0.09
N GLY A 122 -24.76 -5.40 -1.24
CA GLY A 122 -25.58 -4.62 -2.18
C GLY A 122 -25.16 -3.15 -2.34
N LEU A 123 -23.94 -2.76 -1.96
CA LEU A 123 -23.43 -1.41 -2.18
C LEU A 123 -22.76 -1.27 -3.55
N ASP A 124 -22.92 -0.09 -4.16
CA ASP A 124 -22.28 0.26 -5.43
C ASP A 124 -20.77 0.27 -5.32
N PRO A 125 -20.02 -0.20 -6.34
CA PRO A 125 -18.56 -0.24 -6.28
C PRO A 125 -17.92 1.15 -6.21
N ILE A 126 -16.82 1.27 -5.46
CA ILE A 126 -16.06 2.55 -5.31
C ILE A 126 -14.91 2.54 -6.30
N THR A 127 -14.28 1.38 -6.47
CA THR A 127 -13.18 1.23 -7.42
C THR A 127 -13.67 0.55 -8.69
N ASN A 128 -13.05 0.87 -9.82
CA ASN A 128 -13.27 0.16 -11.09
C ASN A 128 -12.59 -1.23 -11.12
N VAL A 129 -12.22 -1.79 -9.97
CA VAL A 129 -11.60 -3.11 -9.89
C VAL A 129 -12.67 -4.16 -10.14
N LYS A 130 -12.50 -4.94 -11.21
CA LYS A 130 -13.38 -6.08 -11.46
C LYS A 130 -13.18 -7.16 -10.40
N VAL A 131 -14.20 -7.32 -9.54
CA VAL A 131 -14.20 -8.31 -8.46
C VAL A 131 -14.88 -9.61 -8.86
N THR A 132 -15.95 -9.50 -9.63
CA THR A 132 -16.71 -10.61 -10.19
C THR A 132 -16.04 -11.07 -11.48
N GLY A 133 -14.99 -11.86 -11.32
CA GLY A 133 -14.40 -12.64 -12.40
C GLY A 133 -14.93 -14.06 -12.33
N ASN A 134 -15.74 -14.50 -13.30
CA ASN A 134 -16.01 -15.92 -13.46
C ASN A 134 -14.74 -16.59 -14.01
N ARG A 135 -13.83 -17.00 -13.10
CA ARG A 135 -12.53 -17.60 -13.45
C ARG A 135 -12.70 -18.84 -14.33
N ARG A 136 -13.73 -19.65 -14.05
CA ARG A 136 -14.07 -20.84 -14.86
C ARG A 136 -14.42 -20.42 -16.28
N ARG A 137 -15.22 -19.36 -16.45
CA ARG A 137 -15.56 -18.77 -17.75
C ARG A 137 -14.35 -18.21 -18.50
N ALA A 138 -13.44 -17.53 -17.80
CA ALA A 138 -12.20 -17.01 -18.39
C ALA A 138 -11.27 -18.14 -18.88
N ILE A 139 -11.07 -19.18 -18.07
CA ILE A 139 -10.27 -20.35 -18.44
C ILE A 139 -10.90 -21.09 -19.62
N LEU A 140 -12.23 -21.29 -19.59
CA LEU A 140 -12.94 -21.95 -20.68
C LEU A 140 -12.81 -21.17 -21.99
N ARG A 141 -12.99 -19.84 -21.97
CA ARG A 141 -12.80 -18.99 -23.16
C ARG A 141 -11.40 -19.12 -23.76
N ASN A 142 -10.36 -19.22 -22.93
CA ASN A 142 -8.99 -19.47 -23.42
C ASN A 142 -8.84 -20.87 -24.03
N ARG A 143 -9.43 -21.90 -23.43
CA ARG A 143 -9.43 -23.27 -24.00
C ARG A 143 -10.20 -23.34 -25.32
N LEU A 144 -11.36 -22.71 -25.41
CA LEU A 144 -12.16 -22.64 -26.63
C LEU A 144 -11.36 -22.03 -27.78
N LYS A 145 -10.56 -20.98 -27.52
CA LYS A 145 -9.62 -20.44 -28.52
C LYS A 145 -8.58 -21.46 -28.98
N GLN A 146 -8.01 -22.23 -28.06
CA GLN A 146 -7.04 -23.29 -28.40
C GLN A 146 -7.64 -24.40 -29.25
N TYR A 147 -8.94 -24.68 -29.07
CA TYR A 147 -9.66 -25.68 -29.85
C TYR A 147 -10.14 -25.17 -31.23
N GLY A 148 -9.99 -23.87 -31.54
CA GLY A 148 -10.36 -23.31 -32.84
C GLY A 148 -11.67 -22.49 -32.85
N TYR A 149 -12.33 -22.30 -31.71
CA TYR A 149 -13.48 -21.40 -31.61
C TYR A 149 -13.05 -19.93 -31.68
N VAL A 150 -13.84 -19.10 -32.35
CA VAL A 150 -13.63 -17.65 -32.44
C VAL A 150 -14.32 -16.95 -31.27
N VAL A 151 -13.53 -16.46 -30.31
CA VAL A 151 -14.01 -15.82 -29.08
C VAL A 151 -13.69 -14.33 -29.10
N MET A 152 -14.69 -13.49 -29.36
CA MET A 152 -14.56 -12.02 -29.44
C MET A 152 -14.47 -11.38 -28.04
N ARG A 153 -13.71 -10.29 -27.89
CA ARG A 153 -13.58 -9.57 -26.61
C ARG A 153 -14.89 -8.83 -26.31
N GLY A 154 -15.43 -8.98 -25.10
CA GLY A 154 -16.64 -8.28 -24.65
C GLY A 154 -17.96 -8.96 -25.04
N ASN A 155 -17.95 -9.90 -25.98
CA ASN A 155 -19.14 -10.66 -26.37
C ASN A 155 -19.23 -12.00 -25.64
N ASP A 156 -20.47 -12.35 -25.32
CA ASP A 156 -20.83 -13.63 -24.70
C ASP A 156 -21.00 -14.75 -25.74
N THR A 157 -21.09 -14.37 -27.01
CA THR A 157 -21.14 -15.25 -28.17
C THR A 157 -19.76 -15.77 -28.57
N VAL A 158 -19.69 -17.07 -28.82
CA VAL A 158 -18.54 -17.81 -29.32
C VAL A 158 -18.92 -18.41 -30.68
N PHE A 159 -18.08 -18.22 -31.69
CA PHE A 159 -18.36 -18.77 -33.02
C PHE A 159 -17.55 -20.04 -33.29
N PHE A 160 -18.12 -20.98 -34.04
CA PHE A 160 -17.44 -22.15 -34.56
C PHE A 160 -17.50 -22.17 -36.10
N SER A 161 -16.46 -22.69 -36.74
CA SER A 161 -16.50 -22.97 -38.17
C SER A 161 -17.38 -24.21 -38.43
N PRO A 162 -18.20 -24.26 -39.50
CA PRO A 162 -18.96 -25.47 -39.86
C PRO A 162 -18.08 -26.72 -40.01
N ASP A 163 -16.83 -26.54 -40.47
CA ASP A 163 -15.91 -27.64 -40.77
C ASP A 163 -15.10 -28.12 -39.55
N MET A 164 -15.27 -27.46 -38.40
CA MET A 164 -14.55 -27.80 -37.18
C MET A 164 -15.25 -28.93 -36.41
N ALA A 165 -14.44 -29.86 -35.87
CA ALA A 165 -14.92 -30.84 -34.90
C ALA A 165 -15.40 -30.18 -33.60
N ARG A 166 -16.72 -30.13 -33.43
CA ARG A 166 -17.38 -29.59 -32.23
C ARG A 166 -17.25 -30.53 -31.05
N CYS A 167 -17.28 -29.96 -29.84
CA CYS A 167 -17.21 -30.74 -28.60
C CYS A 167 -18.33 -30.33 -27.65
N SER A 168 -19.40 -31.14 -27.62
CA SER A 168 -20.61 -30.89 -26.83
C SER A 168 -20.30 -30.61 -25.36
N ARG A 169 -19.41 -31.39 -24.75
CA ARG A 169 -18.99 -31.21 -23.35
C ARG A 169 -18.43 -29.80 -23.07
N HIS A 170 -17.74 -29.19 -24.02
CA HIS A 170 -17.22 -27.83 -23.88
C HIS A 170 -18.29 -26.77 -24.11
N GLU A 171 -19.21 -27.02 -25.05
CA GLU A 171 -20.36 -26.17 -25.34
C GLU A 171 -21.35 -26.14 -24.15
N ASP A 172 -21.72 -27.29 -23.58
CA ASP A 172 -22.61 -27.41 -22.41
C ASP A 172 -22.01 -26.70 -21.18
N ARG A 173 -20.71 -26.92 -20.96
CA ARG A 173 -19.97 -26.21 -19.90
C ARG A 173 -19.90 -24.70 -20.19
N GLY A 174 -19.89 -24.29 -21.44
CA GLY A 174 -19.95 -22.88 -21.82
C GLY A 174 -21.32 -22.27 -21.58
N ALA A 175 -22.39 -22.96 -21.97
CA ALA A 175 -23.77 -22.55 -21.80
C ALA A 175 -24.11 -22.33 -20.31
N SER A 176 -23.74 -23.27 -19.44
CA SER A 176 -23.87 -23.13 -17.97
C SER A 176 -23.09 -21.94 -17.37
N LEU A 177 -22.10 -21.40 -18.09
CA LEU A 177 -21.34 -20.21 -17.70
C LEU A 177 -21.81 -18.94 -18.43
N GLY A 178 -22.94 -18.99 -19.15
CA GLY A 178 -23.52 -17.88 -19.90
C GLY A 178 -22.74 -17.56 -21.17
N LEU A 179 -22.29 -18.57 -21.92
CA LEU A 179 -21.77 -18.41 -23.29
C LEU A 179 -22.79 -18.94 -24.29
N THR A 180 -22.93 -18.26 -25.42
CA THR A 180 -23.77 -18.71 -26.54
C THR A 180 -22.87 -19.17 -27.69
N PHE A 181 -23.22 -20.27 -28.35
CA PHE A 181 -22.44 -20.83 -29.45
C PHE A 181 -23.22 -20.70 -30.76
N LEU A 182 -22.62 -20.07 -31.76
CA LEU A 182 -23.24 -19.84 -33.06
C LEU A 182 -22.28 -20.22 -34.20
N PRO A 183 -22.79 -20.61 -35.38
CA PRO A 183 -21.93 -20.76 -36.55
C PRO A 183 -21.32 -19.40 -36.92
N LEU A 184 -20.07 -19.41 -37.38
CA LEU A 184 -19.42 -18.21 -37.89
C LEU A 184 -20.25 -17.69 -39.08
N PRO A 185 -20.71 -16.43 -39.08
CA PRO A 185 -21.49 -15.89 -40.18
C PRO A 185 -20.64 -15.94 -41.45
N GLN A 186 -21.10 -16.70 -42.45
CA GLN A 186 -20.54 -16.66 -43.78
C GLN A 186 -20.71 -15.23 -44.29
N GLN A 187 -19.61 -14.54 -44.64
CA GLN A 187 -19.74 -13.23 -45.25
C GLN A 187 -20.57 -13.41 -46.52
N GLN A 188 -21.79 -12.87 -46.52
CA GLN A 188 -22.62 -12.84 -47.70
C GLN A 188 -21.79 -12.13 -48.77
N SER A 189 -21.39 -12.87 -49.80
CA SER A 189 -20.73 -12.31 -50.97
C SER A 189 -21.70 -11.28 -51.57
N PHE A 190 -21.43 -10.00 -51.31
CA PHE A 190 -22.05 -8.92 -52.04
C PHE A 190 -21.64 -9.12 -53.50
N THR A 191 -22.50 -9.79 -54.27
CA THR A 191 -22.38 -9.88 -55.71
C THR A 191 -22.67 -8.50 -56.24
N THR A 192 -21.61 -7.71 -56.42
CA THR A 192 -21.67 -6.49 -57.22
C THR A 192 -22.08 -6.91 -58.62
N LYS A 193 -23.38 -6.81 -58.92
CA LYS A 193 -23.87 -6.80 -60.29
C LYS A 193 -23.29 -5.55 -60.94
N ILE A 194 -22.27 -5.76 -61.78
CA ILE A 194 -21.82 -4.76 -62.74
C ILE A 194 -22.90 -4.74 -63.83
N ILE A 195 -23.51 -3.57 -64.01
CA ILE A 195 -24.43 -3.24 -65.12
C ILE A 195 -23.61 -3.04 -66.39
#